data_AF-A0A7S2BFW5-F1
#
_entry.id   AF-A0A7S2BFW5-F1
#
_cell.length_a   1.000
_cell.length_b   1.000
_cell.length_c   1.000
_cell.angle_alpha   90.00
_cell.angle_beta   90.00
_cell.angle_gamma   90.00
#
_symmetry.space_group_name_H-M   'P 1'
#
loop_
_entity.id
_entity.type
_entity.pdbx_description
1 polymer ?
#
loop_
_entity_poly.entity_id
_entity_poly.type
_entity_poly.pdbx_seq_one_letter_code
_entity_poly.pdbx_strand_id
1 'polypeptide(L)'
;AGWQKICLFALYFQSSPLIVTAEPDGTIPGAVRFFRAAFPSSVPPAAKALGWRGFIAWRWSDEWPRAFEMLRNGGKPIIPPILQEIVLPREPDRVYTFAARVAADFPFTSIVPAHFDAPIAAGPSDWLRAFSHFAPSPESGIGTSEPSGTLPDADLAFLREFERQLVASGTIRPRPARSA
;
A
#
# COMPACT_ATOMS: atom_id res chain seq x y z
N ALA A 1 -7.97 -1.07 -16.48
CA ALA A 1 -8.23 -2.46 -16.06
C ALA A 1 -6.97 -3.18 -15.54
N GLY A 2 -5.99 -3.53 -16.39
CA GLY A 2 -4.80 -4.29 -15.95
C GLY A 2 -3.84 -3.51 -15.04
N TRP A 3 -3.46 -2.30 -15.44
CA TRP A 3 -2.52 -1.47 -14.69
C TRP A 3 -3.03 -1.10 -13.28
N GLN A 4 -4.34 -0.90 -13.12
CA GLN A 4 -4.95 -0.60 -11.81
C GLN A 4 -4.77 -1.74 -10.81
N LYS A 5 -4.89 -3.00 -11.27
CA LYS A 5 -4.59 -4.19 -10.48
C LYS A 5 -3.10 -4.28 -10.12
N ILE A 6 -2.22 -3.87 -11.03
CA ILE A 6 -0.79 -3.77 -10.76
C ILE A 6 -0.54 -2.73 -9.67
N CYS A 7 -1.22 -1.58 -9.68
CA CYS A 7 -1.10 -0.59 -8.62
C CYS A 7 -1.58 -1.12 -7.27
N LEU A 8 -2.75 -1.78 -7.22
CA LEU A 8 -3.22 -2.40 -5.98
C LEU A 8 -2.19 -3.41 -5.44
N PHE A 9 -1.68 -4.30 -6.31
CA PHE A 9 -0.66 -5.27 -5.91
C PHE A 9 0.64 -4.60 -5.48
N ALA A 10 1.17 -3.62 -6.21
CA ALA A 10 2.44 -2.99 -5.89
C ALA A 10 2.39 -2.18 -4.57
N LEU A 11 1.21 -1.66 -4.23
CA LEU A 11 1.04 -0.72 -3.12
C LEU A 11 0.50 -1.39 -1.85
N TYR A 12 -0.18 -2.55 -1.96
CA TYR A 12 -0.68 -3.35 -0.83
C TYR A 12 -0.09 -4.76 -0.73
N PHE A 13 0.49 -5.31 -1.80
CA PHE A 13 0.69 -6.75 -2.06
C PHE A 13 -0.62 -7.54 -2.11
N GLN A 14 -1.33 -7.62 -0.98
CA GLN A 14 -2.59 -8.37 -0.83
C GLN A 14 -3.65 -7.44 -0.22
N SER A 15 -4.22 -6.56 -1.07
CA SER A 15 -5.41 -5.81 -0.68
C SER A 15 -6.61 -6.76 -0.53
N SER A 16 -7.68 -6.33 0.16
CA SER A 16 -8.84 -7.19 0.44
C SER A 16 -9.49 -7.85 -0.79
N PRO A 17 -9.57 -7.23 -1.99
CA PRO A 17 -10.10 -7.93 -3.18
C PRO A 17 -9.12 -8.91 -3.83
N LEU A 18 -7.86 -9.00 -3.39
CA LEU A 18 -6.92 -10.02 -3.86
C LEU A 18 -7.11 -11.31 -3.05
N ILE A 19 -7.71 -12.30 -3.71
CA ILE A 19 -8.05 -13.59 -3.09
C ILE A 19 -6.98 -14.61 -3.44
N VAL A 20 -6.26 -15.08 -2.42
CA VAL A 20 -5.38 -16.25 -2.52
C VAL A 20 -6.25 -17.51 -2.40
N THR A 21 -6.28 -18.34 -3.44
CA THR A 21 -7.33 -19.39 -3.58
C THR A 21 -7.20 -20.53 -2.57
N ALA A 22 -5.98 -20.82 -2.10
CA ALA A 22 -5.70 -21.79 -1.07
C ALA A 22 -4.52 -21.30 -0.22
N GLU A 23 -4.76 -20.29 0.61
CA GLU A 23 -3.72 -19.64 1.42
C GLU A 23 -2.92 -20.66 2.25
N PRO A 24 -1.57 -20.58 2.24
CA PRO A 24 -0.74 -21.47 3.05
C PRO A 24 -0.99 -21.25 4.54
N ASP A 25 -1.24 -22.32 5.29
CA ASP A 25 -1.46 -22.30 6.75
C ASP A 25 -0.16 -22.53 7.54
N GLY A 26 1.00 -22.49 6.88
CA GLY A 26 2.31 -22.80 7.46
C GLY A 26 2.62 -24.29 7.58
N THR A 27 1.70 -25.19 7.19
CA THR A 27 1.90 -26.64 7.22
C THR A 27 2.30 -27.20 5.86
N ILE A 28 2.96 -28.36 5.84
CA ILE A 28 3.27 -29.08 4.59
C ILE A 28 1.98 -29.41 3.80
N PRO A 29 0.90 -29.95 4.41
CA PRO A 29 -0.37 -30.15 3.71
C PRO A 29 -0.95 -28.86 3.12
N GLY A 30 -0.90 -27.74 3.84
CA GLY A 30 -1.35 -26.44 3.35
C GLY A 30 -0.56 -25.96 2.13
N ALA A 31 0.77 -26.07 2.18
CA ALA A 31 1.64 -25.77 1.04
C ALA A 31 1.29 -26.63 -0.19
N VAL A 32 1.04 -27.94 0.00
CA VAL A 32 0.63 -28.84 -1.09
C VAL A 32 -0.72 -28.40 -1.68
N ARG A 33 -1.69 -28.00 -0.86
CA ARG A 33 -2.98 -27.48 -1.34
C ARG A 33 -2.80 -26.18 -2.13
N PHE A 34 -1.99 -25.25 -1.62
CA PHE A 34 -1.66 -24.00 -2.31
C PHE A 34 -1.09 -24.26 -3.71
N PHE A 35 -0.04 -25.08 -3.82
CA PHE A 35 0.59 -25.35 -5.12
C PHE A 35 -0.34 -26.06 -6.09
N ARG A 36 -1.17 -27.01 -5.62
CA ARG A 36 -2.18 -27.65 -6.48
C ARG A 36 -3.21 -26.64 -7.00
N ALA A 37 -3.66 -25.71 -6.15
CA ALA A 37 -4.60 -24.67 -6.57
C ALA A 37 -3.95 -23.64 -7.51
N ALA A 38 -2.67 -23.32 -7.29
CA ALA A 38 -1.92 -22.36 -8.09
C ALA A 38 -1.56 -22.86 -9.49
N PHE A 39 -1.65 -24.17 -9.76
CA PHE A 39 -1.47 -24.76 -11.09
C PHE A 39 -2.75 -25.47 -11.55
N PRO A 40 -3.80 -24.71 -11.94
CA PRO A 40 -5.04 -25.33 -12.39
C PRO A 40 -4.81 -26.12 -13.69
N SER A 41 -5.56 -27.21 -13.83
CA SER A 41 -5.45 -28.14 -14.98
C SER A 41 -5.76 -27.49 -16.33
N SER A 42 -6.53 -26.39 -16.32
CA SER A 42 -6.82 -25.57 -17.49
C SER A 42 -6.38 -24.12 -17.25
N VAL A 43 -5.36 -23.70 -18.00
CA VAL A 43 -4.95 -22.30 -18.11
C VAL A 43 -4.95 -21.95 -19.60
N PRO A 44 -5.61 -20.86 -20.04
CA PRO A 44 -5.60 -20.45 -21.43
C PRO A 44 -4.16 -20.34 -21.97
N PRO A 45 -3.87 -20.81 -23.20
CA PRO A 45 -2.52 -20.76 -23.78
C PRO A 45 -1.89 -19.36 -23.73
N ALA A 46 -2.70 -18.32 -23.97
CA ALA A 46 -2.27 -16.93 -23.86
C ALA A 46 -1.81 -16.56 -22.44
N ALA A 47 -2.51 -17.03 -21.40
CA ALA A 47 -2.11 -16.80 -20.01
C ALA A 47 -0.82 -17.56 -19.65
N LYS A 48 -0.62 -18.79 -20.16
CA LYS A 48 0.64 -19.52 -20.00
C LYS A 48 1.83 -18.82 -20.68
N ALA A 49 1.58 -18.20 -21.84
CA ALA A 49 2.59 -17.46 -22.60
C ALA A 49 3.01 -16.14 -21.92
N LEU A 50 2.12 -15.54 -21.13
CA LEU A 50 2.35 -14.26 -20.46
C LEU A 50 3.06 -14.36 -19.10
N GLY A 51 3.30 -15.56 -18.55
CA GLY A 51 4.16 -15.71 -17.37
C GLY A 51 4.04 -17.01 -16.57
N TRP A 52 5.10 -17.27 -15.78
CA TRP A 52 5.23 -18.28 -14.71
C TRP A 52 4.75 -19.71 -15.04
N ARG A 53 4.75 -20.10 -16.32
CA ARG A 53 4.35 -21.45 -16.78
C ARG A 53 2.95 -21.89 -16.29
N GLY A 54 2.02 -20.94 -16.14
CA GLY A 54 0.65 -21.22 -15.69
C GLY A 54 0.46 -21.19 -14.17
N PHE A 55 1.41 -20.64 -13.41
CA PHE A 55 1.20 -20.32 -12.00
C PHE A 55 0.21 -19.15 -11.84
N ILE A 56 -0.91 -19.42 -11.18
CA ILE A 56 -2.00 -18.48 -10.88
C ILE A 56 -2.43 -18.71 -9.43
N ALA A 57 -1.70 -18.12 -8.49
CA ALA A 57 -1.94 -18.32 -7.06
C ALA A 57 -3.06 -17.46 -6.46
N TRP A 58 -3.48 -16.41 -7.17
CA TRP A 58 -4.52 -15.49 -6.70
C TRP A 58 -5.40 -15.00 -7.85
N ARG A 59 -6.56 -14.48 -7.47
CA ARG A 59 -7.51 -13.82 -8.36
C ARG A 59 -7.99 -12.52 -7.72
N TRP A 60 -8.55 -11.65 -8.54
CA TRP A 60 -9.24 -10.45 -8.06
C TRP A 60 -10.73 -10.75 -7.90
N SER A 61 -11.34 -10.31 -6.81
CA SER A 61 -12.79 -10.25 -6.64
C SER A 61 -13.39 -9.11 -7.47
N ASP A 62 -14.71 -9.08 -7.65
CA ASP A 62 -15.36 -8.06 -8.48
C ASP A 62 -15.34 -6.66 -7.82
N GLU A 63 -14.99 -6.57 -6.55
CA GLU A 63 -14.83 -5.35 -5.76
C GLU A 63 -13.48 -4.63 -6.00
N TRP A 64 -12.55 -5.24 -6.75
CA TRP A 64 -11.24 -4.63 -7.04
C TRP A 64 -11.30 -3.18 -7.55
N PRO A 65 -12.27 -2.76 -8.40
CA PRO A 65 -12.34 -1.37 -8.87
C PRO A 65 -12.60 -0.41 -7.71
N ARG A 66 -13.46 -0.79 -6.75
CA ARG A 66 -13.75 0.04 -5.58
C ARG A 66 -12.50 0.24 -4.73
N ALA A 67 -11.72 -0.81 -4.48
CA ALA A 67 -10.46 -0.69 -3.75
C ALA A 67 -9.49 0.26 -4.47
N PHE A 68 -9.42 0.18 -5.80
CA PHE A 68 -8.58 1.10 -6.59
C PHE A 68 -9.04 2.57 -6.47
N GLU A 69 -10.36 2.83 -6.55
CA GLU A 69 -10.89 4.20 -6.40
C GLU A 69 -10.64 4.75 -4.99
N MET A 70 -10.77 3.91 -3.96
CA MET A 70 -10.45 4.30 -2.58
C MET A 70 -8.96 4.63 -2.43
N LEU A 71 -8.08 3.81 -3.01
CA LEU A 71 -6.64 4.09 -3.05
C LEU A 71 -6.32 5.38 -3.82
N ARG A 72 -7.02 5.67 -4.93
CA ARG A 72 -6.82 6.89 -5.71
C ARG A 72 -7.24 8.15 -4.96
N ASN A 73 -8.14 8.04 -3.99
CA ASN A 73 -8.60 9.15 -3.14
C ASN A 73 -8.99 10.40 -3.95
N GLY A 74 -9.71 10.20 -5.06
CA GLY A 74 -10.11 11.28 -5.96
C GLY A 74 -8.95 12.02 -6.64
N GLY A 75 -7.78 11.38 -6.79
CA GLY A 75 -6.59 11.97 -7.43
C GLY A 75 -5.70 12.79 -6.51
N LYS A 76 -6.01 12.87 -5.21
CA LYS A 76 -5.16 13.58 -4.23
C LYS A 76 -3.81 12.88 -4.08
N PRO A 77 -2.73 13.60 -3.77
CA PRO A 77 -1.46 12.99 -3.40
C PRO A 77 -1.65 12.04 -2.22
N ILE A 78 -1.10 10.84 -2.33
CA ILE A 78 -1.09 9.85 -1.25
C ILE A 78 0.32 9.28 -1.09
N ILE A 79 0.61 8.81 0.11
CA ILE A 79 1.77 7.95 0.34
C ILE A 79 1.32 6.51 0.08
N PRO A 80 2.08 5.69 -0.67
CA PRO A 80 1.79 4.27 -0.83
C PRO A 80 1.55 3.55 0.51
N PRO A 81 0.46 2.77 0.66
CA PRO A 81 0.15 2.01 1.88
C PRO A 81 1.33 1.18 2.43
N ILE A 82 2.05 0.46 1.56
CA ILE A 82 3.27 -0.27 1.94
C ILE A 82 4.33 0.62 2.60
N LEU A 83 4.51 1.84 2.11
CA LEU A 83 5.44 2.81 2.70
C LEU A 83 4.91 3.36 4.02
N GLN A 84 3.59 3.57 4.13
CA GLN A 84 2.93 4.02 5.35
C GLN A 84 2.94 2.99 6.48
N GLU A 85 2.92 1.70 6.17
CA GLU A 85 2.85 0.66 7.21
C GLU A 85 4.23 0.08 7.55
N ILE A 86 5.08 -0.17 6.55
CA ILE A 86 6.30 -0.96 6.75
C ILE A 86 7.53 -0.07 6.83
N VAL A 87 7.70 0.88 5.91
CA VAL A 87 8.99 1.53 5.67
C VAL A 87 9.13 2.86 6.45
N LEU A 88 8.31 3.84 6.12
CA LEU A 88 8.46 5.22 6.59
C LEU A 88 8.19 5.42 8.09
N PRO A 89 7.31 4.65 8.76
CA PRO A 89 7.08 4.79 10.20
C PRO A 89 8.30 4.55 11.10
N ARG A 90 9.43 4.08 10.56
CA ARG A 90 10.65 3.86 11.35
C ARG A 90 11.39 5.15 11.66
N GLU A 91 11.20 6.18 10.83
CA GLU A 91 11.86 7.48 10.97
C GLU A 91 10.87 8.62 10.66
N PRO A 92 9.73 8.70 11.37
CA PRO A 92 8.64 9.62 11.03
C PRO A 92 9.09 11.08 10.98
N ASP A 93 9.91 11.52 11.94
CA ASP A 93 10.43 12.89 11.98
C ASP A 93 11.30 13.23 10.78
N ARG A 94 12.15 12.30 10.34
CA ARG A 94 13.01 12.49 9.15
C ARG A 94 12.18 12.52 7.88
N VAL A 95 11.16 11.67 7.79
CA VAL A 95 10.20 11.64 6.67
C VAL A 95 9.44 12.96 6.58
N TYR A 96 8.89 13.45 7.69
CA TYR A 96 8.16 14.71 7.70
C TYR A 96 9.06 15.91 7.44
N THR A 97 10.26 15.95 8.04
CA THR A 97 11.25 17.01 7.78
C THR A 97 11.62 17.08 6.30
N PHE A 98 11.82 15.94 5.65
CA PHE A 98 12.04 15.87 4.21
C PHE A 98 10.85 16.44 3.43
N ALA A 99 9.63 16.01 3.76
CA ALA A 99 8.41 16.47 3.08
C ALA A 99 8.20 17.98 3.25
N ALA A 100 8.43 18.51 4.45
CA ALA A 100 8.36 19.94 4.76
C ALA A 100 9.39 20.74 3.96
N ARG A 101 10.62 20.24 3.84
CA ARG A 101 11.65 20.87 3.03
C ARG A 101 11.29 20.90 1.54
N VAL A 102 10.77 19.81 0.98
CA VAL A 102 10.29 19.79 -0.41
C VAL A 102 9.17 20.82 -0.63
N ALA A 103 8.24 20.93 0.31
CA ALA A 103 7.17 21.93 0.24
C ALA A 103 7.69 23.38 0.31
N ALA A 104 8.73 23.62 1.10
CA ALA A 104 9.32 24.96 1.28
C ALA A 104 10.23 25.37 0.09
N ASP A 105 11.04 24.43 -0.40
CA ASP A 105 12.09 24.71 -1.39
C ASP A 105 11.54 24.81 -2.82
N PHE A 106 10.37 24.23 -3.11
CA PHE A 106 9.83 24.11 -4.47
C PHE A 106 8.40 24.69 -4.59
N PRO A 107 8.19 25.76 -5.38
CA PRO A 107 6.86 26.34 -5.62
C PRO A 107 6.11 25.63 -6.77
N PHE A 108 5.95 24.32 -6.68
CA PHE A 108 5.29 23.54 -7.74
C PHE A 108 3.76 23.69 -7.72
N THR A 109 3.12 23.43 -8.86
CA THR A 109 1.65 23.46 -9.02
C THR A 109 1.09 22.14 -9.56
N SER A 110 1.97 21.18 -9.84
CA SER A 110 1.60 19.84 -10.29
C SER A 110 2.59 18.80 -9.78
N ILE A 111 2.10 17.57 -9.60
CA ILE A 111 2.90 16.39 -9.26
C ILE A 111 2.71 15.35 -10.36
N VAL A 112 3.78 14.65 -10.73
CA VAL A 112 3.74 13.54 -11.70
C VAL A 112 3.97 12.22 -10.94
N PRO A 113 2.90 11.51 -10.53
CA PRO A 113 3.04 10.21 -9.87
C PRO A 113 3.52 9.14 -10.86
N ALA A 114 4.36 8.22 -10.38
CA ALA A 114 4.86 7.11 -11.20
C ALA A 114 3.83 6.00 -11.47
N HIS A 115 2.79 5.88 -10.62
CA HIS A 115 1.89 4.72 -10.60
C HIS A 115 0.42 5.07 -10.85
N PHE A 116 0.09 6.33 -11.10
CA PHE A 116 -1.29 6.79 -11.27
C PHE A 116 -1.41 7.75 -12.44
N ASP A 117 -2.65 8.12 -12.78
CA ASP A 117 -2.87 9.15 -13.78
C ASP A 117 -2.14 10.43 -13.37
N ALA A 118 -1.44 10.99 -14.35
CA ALA A 118 -0.58 12.14 -14.21
C ALA A 118 -0.84 13.10 -15.39
N PRO A 119 -0.61 14.41 -15.19
CA PRO A 119 -0.25 15.06 -13.93
C PRO A 119 -1.45 15.20 -12.96
N ILE A 120 -1.17 15.38 -11.67
CA ILE A 120 -2.17 15.83 -10.69
C ILE A 120 -1.96 17.31 -10.38
N ALA A 121 -3.04 18.09 -10.38
CA ALA A 121 -3.03 19.49 -9.96
C ALA A 121 -2.96 19.55 -8.43
N ALA A 122 -1.75 19.69 -7.90
CA ALA A 122 -1.46 19.65 -6.47
C ALA A 122 -0.22 20.50 -6.18
N GLY A 123 -0.27 21.28 -5.10
CA GLY A 123 0.83 22.15 -4.68
C GLY A 123 1.53 21.67 -3.39
N PRO A 124 2.47 22.48 -2.85
CA PRO A 124 3.21 22.19 -1.63
C PRO A 124 2.33 21.83 -0.42
N SER A 125 1.18 22.48 -0.28
CA SER A 125 0.25 22.22 0.83
C SER A 125 -0.44 20.86 0.70
N ASP A 126 -0.79 20.44 -0.52
CA ASP A 126 -1.38 19.12 -0.78
C ASP A 126 -0.37 18.00 -0.58
N TRP A 127 0.87 18.23 -1.02
CA TRP A 127 2.00 17.35 -0.75
C TRP A 127 2.19 17.18 0.75
N LEU A 128 2.36 18.27 1.51
CA LEU A 128 2.63 18.19 2.94
C LEU A 128 1.47 17.53 3.70
N ARG A 129 0.22 17.75 3.27
CA ARG A 129 -0.95 17.08 3.83
C ARG A 129 -0.91 15.56 3.69
N ALA A 130 -0.36 15.03 2.59
CA ALA A 130 -0.20 13.59 2.42
C ALA A 130 0.78 12.98 3.44
N PHE A 131 1.70 13.78 3.99
CA PHE A 131 2.67 13.37 5.00
C PHE A 131 2.25 13.68 6.45
N SER A 132 1.06 14.24 6.69
CA SER A 132 0.65 14.71 8.02
C SER A 132 0.68 13.63 9.10
N HIS A 133 0.49 12.36 8.74
CA HIS A 133 0.59 11.23 9.67
C HIS A 133 1.99 11.04 10.27
N PHE A 134 3.03 11.54 9.60
CA PHE A 134 4.41 11.49 10.08
C PHE A 134 4.82 12.77 10.83
N ALA A 135 3.94 13.76 10.92
CA ALA A 135 4.23 14.98 11.65
C ALA A 135 4.47 14.68 13.14
N PRO A 136 5.42 15.37 13.79
CA PRO A 136 5.53 15.35 15.24
C PRO A 136 4.17 15.72 15.85
N SER A 137 3.76 15.00 16.91
CA SER A 137 2.51 15.33 17.60
C SER A 137 2.58 16.79 18.07
N PRO A 138 1.60 17.65 17.75
CA PRO A 138 1.48 18.90 18.47
C PRO A 138 1.07 18.56 19.90
N GLU A 139 1.91 18.92 20.88
CA GLU A 139 1.44 19.10 22.25
C GLU A 139 0.21 20.02 22.19
N SER A 140 -0.97 19.47 22.45
CA SER A 140 -2.21 20.21 22.72
C SER A 140 -2.74 21.16 21.63
N GLY A 141 -3.82 20.73 20.97
CA GLY A 141 -4.90 21.65 20.57
C GLY A 141 -4.69 22.41 19.26
N ILE A 142 -4.99 21.77 18.13
CA ILE A 142 -5.82 22.32 17.04
C ILE A 142 -6.26 21.09 16.23
N GLY A 143 -7.58 20.88 16.21
CA GLY A 143 -8.35 19.95 15.36
C GLY A 143 -7.62 18.74 14.80
N THR A 144 -7.98 17.56 15.31
CA THR A 144 -7.96 16.28 14.60
C THR A 144 -8.66 16.45 13.25
N SER A 145 -7.96 17.00 12.28
CA SER A 145 -8.38 16.97 10.89
C SER A 145 -8.11 15.55 10.45
N GLU A 146 -9.16 14.75 10.52
CA GLU A 146 -9.23 13.39 9.98
C GLU A 146 -8.36 13.29 8.71
N PRO A 147 -7.38 12.38 8.66
CA PRO A 147 -6.52 12.25 7.51
C PRO A 147 -7.41 12.07 6.27
N SER A 148 -7.20 12.91 5.26
CA SER A 148 -7.99 12.89 4.03
C SER A 148 -7.96 11.49 3.41
N GLY A 149 -9.05 10.75 3.60
CA GLY A 149 -9.26 9.40 3.07
C GLY A 149 -8.48 8.35 3.85
N THR A 150 -9.03 7.88 4.98
CA THR A 150 -8.54 6.66 5.63
C THR A 150 -8.67 5.50 4.65
N LEU A 151 -7.52 4.92 4.31
CA LEU A 151 -7.48 3.68 3.53
C LEU A 151 -8.24 2.59 4.29
N PRO A 152 -9.00 1.70 3.62
CA PRO A 152 -9.75 0.65 4.30
C PRO A 152 -8.84 -0.22 5.18
N ASP A 153 -9.23 -0.43 6.43
CA ASP A 153 -8.50 -1.33 7.33
C ASP A 153 -8.37 -2.75 6.76
N ALA A 154 -9.39 -3.21 6.03
CA ALA A 154 -9.37 -4.50 5.35
C ALA A 154 -8.26 -4.59 4.28
N ASP A 155 -7.97 -3.49 3.58
CA ASP A 155 -6.88 -3.45 2.59
C ASP A 155 -5.50 -3.36 3.24
N LEU A 156 -5.43 -2.82 4.47
CA LEU A 156 -4.19 -2.70 5.25
C LEU A 156 -3.87 -3.95 6.09
N ALA A 157 -4.84 -4.86 6.28
CA ALA A 157 -4.74 -5.99 7.20
C ALA A 157 -3.48 -6.84 6.94
N PHE A 158 -3.22 -7.18 5.67
CA PHE A 158 -2.03 -7.93 5.28
C PHE A 158 -0.74 -7.18 5.64
N LEU A 159 -0.63 -5.91 5.25
CA LEU A 159 0.58 -5.12 5.51
C LEU A 159 0.88 -4.98 7.00
N ARG A 160 -0.16 -4.81 7.83
CA ARG A 160 -0.01 -4.71 9.29
C ARG A 160 0.40 -6.04 9.92
N GLU A 161 -0.14 -7.16 9.45
CA GLU A 161 0.31 -8.49 9.89
C GLU A 161 1.73 -8.78 9.45
N PHE A 162 2.05 -8.48 8.19
CA PHE A 162 3.38 -8.67 7.66
C PHE A 162 4.41 -7.82 8.40
N GLU A 163 4.07 -6.57 8.74
CA GLU A 163 4.91 -5.71 9.58
C GLU A 163 5.19 -6.32 10.95
N ARG A 164 4.16 -6.86 11.63
CA ARG A 164 4.34 -7.55 12.93
C ARG A 164 5.30 -8.72 12.80
N GLN A 165 5.16 -9.52 11.75
CA GLN A 165 6.05 -10.67 11.49
C GLN A 165 7.49 -10.22 11.24
N LEU A 166 7.70 -9.16 10.46
CA LEU A 166 9.03 -8.61 10.19
C LEU A 166 9.69 -8.02 11.43
N VAL A 167 8.91 -7.44 12.35
CA VAL A 167 9.41 -6.99 13.65
C VAL A 167 9.75 -8.18 14.54
N ALA A 168 8.87 -9.18 14.61
CA ALA A 168 9.07 -10.38 15.42
C ALA A 168 10.29 -11.21 14.97
N SER A 169 10.57 -11.25 13.66
CA SER A 169 11.76 -11.89 13.10
C SER A 169 13.05 -11.08 13.27
N GLY A 170 12.95 -9.83 13.72
CA GLY A 170 14.08 -8.90 13.79
C GLY A 170 14.57 -8.38 12.44
N THR A 171 13.82 -8.62 11.34
CA THR A 171 14.16 -8.13 10.00
C THR A 171 14.07 -6.61 9.91
N ILE A 172 13.10 -6.02 10.62
CA ILE A 172 12.97 -4.57 10.73
C ILE A 172 12.84 -4.14 12.19
N ARG A 173 13.26 -2.91 12.48
CA ARG A 173 13.08 -2.30 13.80
C ARG A 173 11.60 -2.01 14.06
N PRO A 174 11.13 -2.07 15.33
CA PRO A 174 9.81 -1.59 15.69
C PRO A 174 9.68 -0.09 15.42
N ARG A 175 8.44 0.39 15.30
CA ARG A 175 8.17 1.83 15.20
C ARG A 175 8.62 2.50 16.51
N PRO A 176 9.27 3.68 16.46
CA PRO A 176 9.58 4.43 17.67
C PRO A 176 8.27 4.78 18.39
N ALA A 177 8.32 4.84 19.72
CA ALA A 177 7.23 5.43 20.49
C ALA A 177 7.05 6.88 19.99
N ARG A 178 5.81 7.30 19.75
CA ARG A 178 5.54 8.71 19.47
C ARG A 178 5.98 9.49 20.70
N SER A 179 6.94 10.40 20.52
CA SER A 179 7.31 11.39 21.54
C SER A 179 6.01 12.05 22.01
N ALA A 180 5.75 11.96 23.31
CA ALA A 180 4.63 12.62 23.96
C ALA A 180 4.83 14.14 23.93
#